data_AF-A0A849JB82-F1
#
_entry.id   AF-A0A849JB82-F1
#
_cell.length_a   1.000
_cell.length_b   1.000
_cell.length_c   1.000
_cell.angle_alpha   90.00
_cell.angle_beta   90.00
_cell.angle_gamma   90.00
#
_symmetry.space_group_name_H-M   'P 1'
#
loop_
_entity.id
_entity.type
_entity.pdbx_description
1 polymer ?
#
loop_
_entity_poly.entity_id
_entity_poly.type
_entity_poly.pdbx_seq_one_letter_code
_entity_poly.pdbx_strand_id
1 'polypeptide(L)'
;MHSLLPFASYRYDPFEASTSTIEKPPIEPLLDQITLDDEAGLYIYQTVQTTQTGEHKRMRGVVGILELTGSGAASLESSQSQTLPNSLPAEGWPEVTLLPHENTTSAYRSDRIPSKRPKNPVWLLDKTQAISQLISISEGDLVSRVTDSTGVHHRIWLLRQPALLREFQETARSLTLIVADGHHRLRAASSPDAPAGSRRLMCMITPSFEEGPTLATWARSYRPSEPRPDFEAELRSRFGLTLAADTNEARTLSADRPLIRIGKNLYVSNSIFSKIASDPELTDAELFESEIPFPFEPTRFHSDEDFFGLNAPNHTKDETFELLPRPIGIETVISRSISRRLLPAKTTRFYPKALPGLLLGEDIN
;
A
#
# COMPACT_ATOMS: atom_id res chain seq x y z
N MET A 1 22.19 -5.16 1.15
CA MET A 1 22.06 -4.30 -0.06
C MET A 1 20.99 -4.88 -0.97
N HIS A 2 20.46 -4.11 -1.92
CA HIS A 2 19.52 -4.64 -2.92
C HIS A 2 20.02 -4.35 -4.34
N SER A 3 19.58 -5.16 -5.29
CA SER A 3 19.85 -4.99 -6.72
C SER A 3 18.54 -5.00 -7.48
N LEU A 4 18.43 -4.15 -8.49
CA LEU A 4 17.37 -4.23 -9.51
C LEU A 4 17.92 -5.06 -10.67
N LEU A 5 17.17 -6.05 -11.15
CA LEU A 5 17.58 -6.92 -12.26
C LEU A 5 16.52 -6.86 -13.38
N PRO A 6 16.94 -6.85 -14.66
CA PRO A 6 16.02 -7.06 -15.77
C PRO A 6 15.47 -8.49 -15.72
N PHE A 7 14.28 -8.68 -16.28
CA PHE A 7 13.60 -9.98 -16.31
C PHE A 7 12.74 -10.12 -17.56
N ALA A 8 12.42 -11.36 -17.93
CA ALA A 8 11.47 -11.65 -18.99
C ALA A 8 10.09 -11.90 -18.36
N SER A 9 9.17 -10.96 -18.53
CA SER A 9 7.82 -11.07 -17.99
C SER A 9 6.97 -11.97 -18.88
N TYR A 10 6.11 -12.79 -18.28
CA TYR A 10 4.88 -13.16 -18.97
C TYR A 10 3.85 -12.04 -18.81
N ARG A 11 2.93 -11.90 -19.75
CA ARG A 11 1.88 -10.88 -19.68
C ARG A 11 0.67 -11.25 -20.52
N TYR A 12 -0.50 -10.78 -20.11
CA TYR A 12 -1.66 -10.84 -20.99
C TYR A 12 -1.49 -9.84 -22.14
N ASP A 13 -1.89 -10.25 -23.35
CA ASP A 13 -2.01 -9.31 -24.46
C ASP A 13 -3.23 -8.41 -24.21
N PRO A 14 -3.06 -7.08 -24.04
CA PRO A 14 -4.19 -6.18 -23.81
C PRO A 14 -5.17 -6.07 -25.00
N PHE A 15 -4.78 -6.53 -26.19
CA PHE A 15 -5.65 -6.56 -27.37
C PHE A 15 -6.52 -7.82 -27.41
N GLU A 16 -6.12 -8.89 -26.72
CA GLU A 16 -6.85 -10.17 -26.71
C GLU A 16 -7.54 -10.45 -25.37
N ALA A 17 -6.93 -10.02 -24.25
CA ALA A 17 -7.43 -10.24 -22.92
C ALA A 17 -8.41 -9.13 -22.49
N SER A 18 -9.50 -9.52 -21.83
CA SER A 18 -10.42 -8.55 -21.23
C SER A 18 -9.78 -7.76 -20.08
N THR A 19 -10.23 -6.52 -19.85
CA THR A 19 -9.81 -5.74 -18.67
C THR A 19 -9.99 -6.52 -17.37
N SER A 20 -11.09 -7.27 -17.23
CA SER A 20 -11.34 -8.06 -16.02
C SER A 20 -10.30 -9.16 -15.80
N THR A 21 -9.83 -9.79 -16.89
CA THR A 21 -8.76 -10.79 -16.86
C THR A 21 -7.44 -10.17 -16.42
N ILE A 22 -7.13 -8.97 -16.92
CA ILE A 22 -5.91 -8.24 -16.59
C ILE A 22 -5.90 -7.76 -15.13
N GLU A 23 -7.04 -7.28 -14.63
CA GLU A 23 -7.16 -6.84 -13.24
C GLU A 23 -7.11 -7.99 -12.23
N LYS A 24 -7.66 -9.15 -12.61
CA LYS A 24 -7.85 -10.30 -11.73
C LYS A 24 -7.50 -11.59 -12.48
N PRO A 25 -6.21 -11.82 -12.78
CA PRO A 25 -5.80 -13.03 -13.47
C PRO A 25 -6.12 -14.27 -12.62
N PRO A 26 -6.35 -15.42 -13.27
CA PRO A 26 -6.49 -16.69 -12.59
C PRO A 26 -5.26 -17.00 -11.73
N ILE A 27 -5.45 -17.95 -10.80
CA ILE A 27 -4.36 -18.41 -9.93
C ILE A 27 -3.19 -18.95 -10.75
N GLU A 28 -3.49 -19.69 -11.80
CA GLU A 28 -2.51 -20.17 -12.76
C GLU A 28 -2.99 -19.67 -14.13
N PRO A 29 -2.32 -18.66 -14.71
CA PRO A 29 -2.56 -18.24 -16.08
C PRO A 29 -2.43 -19.40 -17.06
N LEU A 30 -3.35 -19.48 -18.02
CA LEU A 30 -3.21 -20.45 -19.10
C LEU A 30 -2.11 -19.96 -20.06
N LEU A 31 -1.14 -20.83 -20.35
CA LEU A 31 0.06 -20.47 -21.12
C LEU A 31 -0.26 -19.99 -22.54
N ASP A 32 -1.39 -20.40 -23.11
CA ASP A 32 -1.88 -19.98 -24.43
C ASP A 32 -2.56 -18.60 -24.42
N GLN A 33 -2.80 -18.02 -23.23
CA GLN A 33 -3.40 -16.69 -23.05
C GLN A 33 -2.40 -15.61 -22.62
N ILE A 34 -1.14 -16.00 -22.43
CA ILE A 34 -0.07 -15.10 -22.00
C ILE A 34 1.09 -15.15 -23.00
N THR A 35 1.71 -14.00 -23.20
CA THR A 35 2.90 -13.86 -24.02
C THR A 35 4.11 -13.76 -23.09
N LEU A 36 5.17 -14.51 -23.39
CA LEU A 36 6.48 -14.35 -22.76
C LEU A 36 7.30 -13.38 -23.60
N ASP A 37 7.87 -12.36 -22.95
CA ASP A 37 8.84 -11.49 -23.62
C ASP A 37 10.11 -12.27 -23.97
N ASP A 38 10.60 -12.08 -25.20
CA ASP A 38 11.69 -12.84 -25.82
C ASP A 38 13.06 -12.63 -25.17
N GLU A 39 13.29 -11.45 -24.60
CA GLU A 39 14.51 -11.09 -23.88
C GLU A 39 14.20 -10.33 -22.59
N ALA A 40 15.05 -10.49 -21.58
CA ALA A 40 14.94 -9.80 -20.32
C ALA A 40 15.14 -8.28 -20.47
N GLY A 41 14.34 -7.50 -19.77
CA GLY A 41 14.46 -6.04 -19.73
C GLY A 41 13.92 -5.45 -18.43
N LEU A 42 13.96 -4.13 -18.34
CA LEU A 42 13.21 -3.38 -17.33
C LEU A 42 11.95 -2.82 -17.97
N TYR A 43 10.90 -2.64 -17.17
CA TYR A 43 9.62 -2.19 -17.69
C TYR A 43 9.29 -0.82 -17.11
N ILE A 44 9.10 0.17 -17.96
CA ILE A 44 8.57 1.47 -17.53
C ILE A 44 7.06 1.32 -17.40
N TYR A 45 6.56 1.42 -16.17
CA TYR A 45 5.13 1.35 -15.87
C TYR A 45 4.58 2.76 -15.65
N GLN A 46 3.52 3.12 -16.37
CA GLN A 46 2.85 4.40 -16.23
C GLN A 46 1.38 4.22 -15.92
N THR A 47 0.90 5.05 -14.99
CA THR A 47 -0.52 5.28 -14.77
C THR A 47 -0.89 6.73 -15.04
N VAL A 48 -2.06 6.96 -15.63
CA VAL A 48 -2.68 8.28 -15.73
C VAL A 48 -4.08 8.18 -15.19
N GLN A 49 -4.37 8.94 -14.14
CA GLN A 49 -5.69 9.06 -13.54
C GLN A 49 -6.20 10.49 -13.67
N THR A 50 -7.50 10.65 -13.81
CA THR A 50 -8.15 11.96 -13.74
C THR A 50 -8.62 12.17 -12.31
N THR A 51 -8.16 13.22 -11.64
CA THR A 51 -8.60 13.59 -10.30
C THR A 51 -10.03 14.11 -10.32
N GLN A 52 -10.63 14.29 -9.14
CA GLN A 52 -11.96 14.91 -9.03
C GLN A 52 -12.00 16.36 -9.56
N THR A 53 -10.86 17.06 -9.55
CA THR A 53 -10.72 18.41 -10.11
C THR A 53 -10.57 18.42 -11.64
N GLY A 54 -10.53 17.24 -12.28
CA GLY A 54 -10.29 17.09 -13.71
C GLY A 54 -8.81 17.13 -14.11
N GLU A 55 -7.89 17.28 -13.15
CA GLU A 55 -6.46 17.26 -13.41
C GLU A 55 -5.99 15.83 -13.73
N HIS A 56 -5.07 15.71 -14.68
CA HIS A 56 -4.45 14.42 -14.97
C HIS A 56 -3.22 14.23 -14.10
N LYS A 57 -3.31 13.30 -13.13
CA LYS A 57 -2.15 12.87 -12.35
C LYS A 57 -1.49 11.69 -13.04
N ARG A 58 -0.23 11.86 -13.40
CA ARG A 58 0.61 10.84 -14.01
C ARG A 58 1.63 10.35 -13.00
N MET A 59 1.82 9.04 -12.95
CA MET A 59 2.90 8.39 -12.22
C MET A 59 3.64 7.46 -13.15
N ARG A 60 4.97 7.46 -13.04
CA ARG A 60 5.87 6.56 -13.76
C ARG A 60 6.79 5.87 -12.78
N GLY A 61 7.05 4.59 -13.04
CA GLY A 61 8.03 3.82 -12.29
C GLY A 61 8.74 2.83 -13.17
N VAL A 62 9.75 2.19 -12.62
CA VAL A 62 10.45 1.07 -13.23
C VAL A 62 10.07 -0.22 -12.52
N VAL A 63 9.77 -1.26 -13.29
CA VAL A 63 9.49 -2.60 -12.81
C VAL A 63 10.64 -3.52 -13.22
N GLY A 64 11.09 -4.32 -12.27
CA GLY A 64 12.17 -5.29 -12.42
C GLY A 64 12.14 -6.31 -11.28
N ILE A 65 13.19 -7.10 -11.17
CA ILE A 65 13.36 -8.04 -10.04
C ILE A 65 14.26 -7.39 -8.98
N LEU A 66 13.71 -7.20 -7.80
CA LEU A 66 14.44 -6.86 -6.59
C LEU A 66 15.12 -8.11 -6.05
N GLU A 67 16.44 -8.14 -6.09
CA GLU A 67 17.25 -9.16 -5.42
C GLU A 67 17.75 -8.64 -4.08
N LEU A 68 17.41 -9.35 -3.00
CA LEU A 68 17.86 -9.06 -1.64
C LEU A 68 19.22 -9.70 -1.39
N THR A 69 20.25 -8.88 -1.16
CA THR A 69 21.62 -9.35 -0.85
C THR A 69 21.95 -9.09 0.63
N GLY A 70 22.19 -10.15 1.41
CA GLY A 70 22.65 -10.05 2.80
C GLY A 70 22.28 -11.23 3.70
N SER A 71 23.23 -11.63 4.57
CA SER A 71 23.15 -12.71 5.56
C SER A 71 22.96 -12.19 7.00
N GLY A 72 22.28 -11.05 7.20
CA GLY A 72 22.12 -10.38 8.50
C GLY A 72 21.14 -11.04 9.48
N ALA A 73 21.03 -12.38 9.46
CA ALA A 73 20.21 -13.15 10.39
C ALA A 73 20.89 -13.39 11.76
N ALA A 74 22.03 -12.73 12.04
CA ALA A 74 22.83 -12.99 13.23
C ALA A 74 23.14 -11.70 14.01
N SER A 75 22.13 -11.10 14.63
CA SER A 75 22.27 -10.33 15.90
C SER A 75 20.89 -9.89 16.40
N LEU A 76 20.17 -10.81 17.06
CA LEU A 76 18.97 -10.48 17.82
C LEU A 76 19.14 -11.06 19.23
N GLU A 77 19.93 -10.37 20.06
CA GLU A 77 19.79 -10.48 21.51
C GLU A 77 19.21 -9.17 22.05
N SER A 78 17.98 -9.31 22.55
CA SER A 78 17.31 -8.50 23.58
C SER A 78 17.41 -6.97 23.51
N SER A 79 16.31 -6.32 23.15
CA SER A 79 15.80 -5.25 24.01
C SER A 79 14.27 -5.26 24.01
N GLN A 80 13.70 -5.57 25.17
CA GLN A 80 12.28 -5.50 25.42
C GLN A 80 11.84 -4.03 25.40
N SER A 81 10.79 -3.70 24.64
CA SER A 81 9.98 -2.51 24.89
C SER A 81 8.51 -2.88 24.70
N GLN A 82 7.71 -2.51 25.70
CA GLN A 82 6.30 -2.87 25.89
C GLN A 82 5.45 -2.46 24.68
N THR A 83 4.75 -3.43 24.09
CA THR A 83 3.87 -3.25 22.93
C THR A 83 2.39 -3.22 23.34
N LEU A 84 1.63 -2.33 22.72
CA LEU A 84 0.17 -2.45 22.58
C LEU A 84 -0.16 -3.78 21.87
N PRO A 85 -1.28 -4.44 22.20
CA PRO A 85 -1.63 -5.74 21.64
C PRO A 85 -2.11 -5.56 20.21
N ASN A 86 -1.19 -5.65 19.21
CA ASN A 86 -1.42 -6.11 17.83
C ASN A 86 -0.36 -5.66 16.80
N SER A 87 0.67 -4.89 17.20
CA SER A 87 1.78 -4.52 16.31
C SER A 87 3.02 -5.40 16.57
N LEU A 88 3.54 -6.03 15.51
CA LEU A 88 4.86 -6.67 15.58
C LEU A 88 5.94 -5.60 15.39
N PRO A 89 6.98 -5.55 16.24
CA PRO A 89 8.10 -4.61 16.07
C PRO A 89 8.82 -4.86 14.74
N ALA A 90 9.56 -3.85 14.27
CA ALA A 90 10.32 -3.81 13.03
C ALA A 90 11.54 -4.78 12.99
N GLU A 91 11.51 -5.87 13.75
CA GLU A 91 12.56 -6.88 13.74
C GLU A 91 12.47 -7.74 12.46
N GLY A 92 13.58 -7.82 11.71
CA GLY A 92 13.72 -8.65 10.51
C GLY A 92 13.65 -7.94 9.15
N TRP A 93 13.69 -6.60 9.09
CA TRP A 93 13.82 -5.88 7.82
C TRP A 93 15.28 -5.89 7.32
N PRO A 94 15.51 -6.03 5.99
CA PRO A 94 16.86 -5.99 5.44
C PRO A 94 17.55 -4.66 5.76
N GLU A 95 18.85 -4.73 6.00
CA GLU A 95 19.68 -3.64 6.50
C GLU A 95 19.51 -2.33 5.69
N VAL A 96 19.08 -1.27 6.40
CA VAL A 96 19.00 0.19 6.13
C VAL A 96 18.42 0.69 4.79
N THR A 97 18.44 -0.09 3.72
CA THR A 97 18.13 0.36 2.35
C THR A 97 16.66 0.20 1.94
N LEU A 98 15.88 -0.63 2.64
CA LEU A 98 14.43 -0.79 2.42
C LEU A 98 13.70 -0.49 3.73
N LEU A 99 13.07 0.68 3.80
CA LEU A 99 12.42 1.18 4.99
C LEU A 99 10.91 0.86 4.96
N PRO A 100 10.38 0.09 5.91
CA PRO A 100 8.93 0.02 6.09
C PRO A 100 8.40 1.38 6.55
N HIS A 101 7.15 1.67 6.21
CA HIS A 101 6.48 2.88 6.68
C HIS A 101 5.36 2.62 7.69
N GLU A 102 4.83 1.40 7.72
CA GLU A 102 3.81 0.98 8.67
C GLU A 102 4.13 -0.39 9.30
N ASN A 103 3.54 -0.65 10.46
CA ASN A 103 3.56 -1.95 11.10
C ASN A 103 2.81 -3.00 10.26
N THR A 104 3.16 -4.27 10.44
CA THR A 104 2.42 -5.39 9.84
C THR A 104 1.44 -5.97 10.85
N THR A 105 0.25 -6.38 10.41
CA THR A 105 -0.73 -7.04 11.28
C THR A 105 -0.31 -8.50 11.56
N SER A 106 -0.45 -8.93 12.82
CA SER A 106 -0.15 -10.30 13.26
C SER A 106 -1.22 -11.32 12.82
N ALA A 107 -2.45 -10.86 12.56
CA ALA A 107 -3.63 -11.68 12.26
C ALA A 107 -3.56 -12.45 10.92
N TYR A 108 -2.49 -12.27 10.13
CA TYR A 108 -2.19 -13.07 8.94
C TYR A 108 -0.95 -13.98 9.11
N ARG A 109 -0.63 -14.37 10.36
CA ARG A 109 0.33 -15.46 10.63
C ARG A 109 -0.10 -16.81 10.04
N SER A 110 -1.35 -16.95 9.58
CA SER A 110 -1.90 -18.16 8.97
C SER A 110 -2.23 -18.04 7.49
N ASP A 111 -1.65 -17.07 6.76
CA ASP A 111 -1.48 -17.27 5.31
C ASP A 111 -0.43 -18.36 5.14
N ARG A 112 -0.89 -19.61 5.29
CA ARG A 112 -0.26 -20.74 4.63
C ARG A 112 -0.02 -20.29 3.20
N ILE A 113 1.26 -20.10 2.85
CA ILE A 113 1.69 -20.03 1.45
C ILE A 113 1.11 -21.30 0.81
N PRO A 114 0.17 -21.15 -0.12
CA PRO A 114 0.59 -21.12 -1.51
C PRO A 114 -0.26 -20.14 -2.32
N SER A 115 0.35 -19.12 -2.91
CA SER A 115 -0.33 -18.45 -4.02
C SER A 115 0.56 -18.55 -5.25
N LYS A 116 0.25 -19.54 -6.08
CA LYS A 116 0.62 -19.58 -7.49
C LYS A 116 0.01 -18.41 -8.28
N ARG A 117 -0.93 -17.65 -7.67
CA ARG A 117 -1.45 -16.38 -8.22
C ARG A 117 -0.30 -15.47 -8.62
N PRO A 118 -0.39 -14.84 -9.80
CA PRO A 118 0.50 -13.74 -10.16
C PRO A 118 0.48 -12.68 -9.07
N LYS A 119 1.64 -12.39 -8.49
CA LYS A 119 1.78 -11.42 -7.42
C LYS A 119 2.02 -10.06 -8.02
N ASN A 120 1.24 -9.05 -7.62
CA ASN A 120 1.57 -7.66 -7.87
C ASN A 120 3.02 -7.37 -7.45
N PRO A 121 3.72 -6.43 -8.09
CA PRO A 121 5.05 -6.05 -7.63
C PRO A 121 5.02 -5.59 -6.17
N VAL A 122 6.13 -5.82 -5.44
CA VAL A 122 6.42 -5.04 -4.22
C VAL A 122 6.58 -3.59 -4.66
N TRP A 123 5.82 -2.68 -4.04
CA TRP A 123 5.86 -1.28 -4.43
C TRP A 123 6.81 -0.53 -3.51
N LEU A 124 7.81 0.08 -4.11
CA LEU A 124 8.86 0.85 -3.47
C LEU A 124 8.81 2.31 -3.92
N LEU A 125 9.11 3.22 -3.01
CA LEU A 125 9.17 4.65 -3.27
C LEU A 125 10.61 5.14 -3.22
N ASP A 126 11.00 5.81 -4.28
CA ASP A 126 12.21 6.60 -4.37
C ASP A 126 11.92 8.02 -3.83
N LYS A 127 12.57 8.38 -2.71
CA LYS A 127 12.42 9.69 -2.09
C LYS A 127 13.26 10.79 -2.76
N THR A 128 14.22 10.44 -3.63
CA THR A 128 15.13 11.39 -4.29
C THR A 128 14.77 11.71 -5.73
N GLN A 129 13.73 11.06 -6.29
CA GLN A 129 13.32 11.19 -7.69
C GLN A 129 14.40 10.79 -8.72
N ALA A 130 15.42 10.04 -8.31
CA ALA A 130 16.52 9.63 -9.18
C ALA A 130 16.03 8.66 -10.25
N ILE A 131 15.13 7.74 -9.90
CA ILE A 131 14.52 6.81 -10.86
C ILE A 131 13.73 7.58 -11.91
N SER A 132 12.88 8.53 -11.51
CA SER A 132 12.06 9.30 -12.45
C SER A 132 12.89 10.13 -13.43
N GLN A 133 14.07 10.61 -13.02
CA GLN A 133 14.98 11.35 -13.91
C GLN A 133 15.55 10.49 -15.04
N LEU A 134 15.65 9.16 -14.83
CA LEU A 134 16.11 8.22 -15.86
C LEU A 134 14.99 7.77 -16.80
N ILE A 135 13.70 8.02 -16.47
CA ILE A 135 12.59 7.52 -17.27
C ILE A 135 12.39 8.38 -18.51
N SER A 136 12.99 7.94 -19.62
CA SER A 136 12.72 8.44 -20.97
C SER A 136 11.89 7.43 -21.77
N ILE A 137 10.64 7.78 -22.09
CA ILE A 137 9.74 6.87 -22.83
C ILE A 137 10.09 6.73 -24.31
N SER A 138 10.99 7.56 -24.85
CA SER A 138 11.45 7.47 -26.24
C SER A 138 12.42 6.31 -26.46
N GLU A 139 12.85 5.63 -25.40
CA GLU A 139 13.93 4.66 -25.42
C GLU A 139 13.47 3.20 -25.26
N GLY A 140 12.16 2.96 -25.14
CA GLY A 140 11.58 1.62 -25.01
C GLY A 140 10.35 1.38 -25.89
N ASP A 141 10.04 0.11 -26.11
CA ASP A 141 8.92 -0.32 -26.96
C ASP A 141 7.61 -0.36 -26.16
N LEU A 142 6.54 0.26 -26.65
CA LEU A 142 5.23 0.17 -26.00
C LEU A 142 4.69 -1.27 -26.15
N VAL A 143 4.66 -2.00 -25.05
CA VAL A 143 4.24 -3.42 -25.06
C VAL A 143 2.83 -3.63 -24.55
N SER A 144 2.28 -2.72 -23.74
CA SER A 144 0.90 -2.83 -23.26
C SER A 144 0.22 -1.51 -22.94
N ARG A 145 -1.10 -1.44 -23.16
CA ARG A 145 -1.97 -0.32 -22.76
C ARG A 145 -3.37 -0.84 -22.43
N VAL A 146 -3.88 -0.47 -21.27
CA VAL A 146 -5.24 -0.83 -20.82
C VAL A 146 -5.84 0.30 -19.99
N THR A 147 -7.18 0.41 -19.98
CA THR A 147 -7.90 1.24 -19.01
C THR A 147 -8.61 0.30 -18.05
N ASP A 148 -8.38 0.47 -16.76
CA ASP A 148 -9.04 -0.35 -15.75
C ASP A 148 -10.49 0.09 -15.51
N SER A 149 -11.23 -0.71 -14.74
CA SER A 149 -12.63 -0.50 -14.37
C SER A 149 -12.87 0.76 -13.53
N THR A 150 -11.82 1.36 -12.98
CA THR A 150 -11.87 2.63 -12.25
C THR A 150 -11.55 3.83 -13.13
N GLY A 151 -11.22 3.61 -14.41
CA GLY A 151 -10.89 4.65 -15.37
C GLY A 151 -9.41 5.05 -15.39
N VAL A 152 -8.52 4.34 -14.69
CA VAL A 152 -7.07 4.61 -14.76
C VAL A 152 -6.48 4.00 -16.01
N HIS A 153 -5.70 4.81 -16.74
CA HIS A 153 -4.99 4.37 -17.93
C HIS A 153 -3.59 3.85 -17.56
N HIS A 154 -3.35 2.57 -17.82
CA HIS A 154 -2.08 1.88 -17.61
C HIS A 154 -1.34 1.72 -18.93
N ARG A 155 -0.03 1.94 -18.93
CA ARG A 155 0.86 1.72 -20.08
C ARG A 155 2.18 1.14 -19.63
N ILE A 156 2.75 0.26 -20.45
CA ILE A 156 4.05 -0.36 -20.20
C ILE A 156 4.94 -0.23 -21.43
N TRP A 157 6.18 0.20 -21.20
CA TRP A 157 7.25 0.14 -22.18
C TRP A 157 8.34 -0.82 -21.73
N LEU A 158 8.87 -1.60 -22.66
CA LEU A 158 10.00 -2.50 -22.42
C LEU A 158 11.31 -1.81 -22.79
N LEU A 159 12.22 -1.73 -21.82
CA LEU A 159 13.54 -1.12 -21.94
C LEU A 159 14.61 -2.22 -21.99
N ARG A 160 15.40 -2.23 -23.07
CA ARG A 160 16.50 -3.20 -23.29
C ARG A 160 17.87 -2.56 -23.54
N GLN A 161 17.94 -1.24 -23.65
CA GLN A 161 19.19 -0.56 -23.98
C GLN A 161 20.24 -0.80 -22.89
N PRO A 162 21.38 -1.45 -23.19
CA PRO A 162 22.31 -1.90 -22.15
C PRO A 162 22.89 -0.77 -21.29
N ALA A 163 23.05 0.44 -21.83
CA ALA A 163 23.52 1.60 -21.07
C ALA A 163 22.50 2.02 -20.00
N LEU A 164 21.24 2.21 -20.40
CA LEU A 164 20.17 2.60 -19.50
C LEU A 164 19.87 1.53 -18.45
N LEU A 165 19.91 0.25 -18.85
CA LEU A 165 19.78 -0.86 -17.89
C LEU A 165 20.82 -0.72 -16.77
N ARG A 166 22.10 -0.52 -17.11
CA ARG A 166 23.15 -0.33 -16.10
C ARG A 166 22.90 0.89 -15.22
N GLU A 167 22.50 2.03 -15.80
CA GLU A 167 22.20 3.24 -15.03
C GLU A 167 21.06 3.05 -14.03
N PHE A 168 19.97 2.37 -14.43
CA PHE A 168 18.88 2.02 -13.51
C PHE A 168 19.36 1.10 -12.40
N GLN A 169 20.18 0.10 -12.71
CA GLN A 169 20.70 -0.84 -11.71
C GLN A 169 21.63 -0.16 -10.70
N GLU A 170 22.56 0.68 -11.17
CA GLU A 170 23.48 1.44 -10.33
C GLU A 170 22.74 2.45 -9.45
N THR A 171 21.77 3.17 -10.04
CA THR A 171 20.93 4.12 -9.33
C THR A 171 20.14 3.40 -8.24
N ALA A 172 19.40 2.35 -8.59
CA ALA A 172 18.60 1.58 -7.63
C ALA A 172 19.45 1.05 -6.47
N ARG A 173 20.64 0.51 -6.75
CA ARG A 173 21.57 0.01 -5.72
C ARG A 173 21.98 1.07 -4.69
N SER A 174 22.03 2.34 -5.09
CA SER A 174 22.41 3.46 -4.21
C SER A 174 21.24 4.01 -3.37
N LEU A 175 20.00 3.66 -3.73
CA LEU A 175 18.82 4.26 -3.10
C LEU A 175 18.53 3.67 -1.73
N THR A 176 17.94 4.52 -0.89
CA THR A 176 17.14 4.07 0.26
C THR A 176 15.69 4.20 -0.15
N LEU A 177 14.99 3.08 -0.25
CA LEU A 177 13.62 3.01 -0.74
C LEU A 177 12.65 2.80 0.42
N ILE A 178 11.45 3.33 0.29
CA ILE A 178 10.36 3.11 1.25
C ILE A 178 9.38 2.09 0.69
N VAL A 179 9.01 1.11 1.49
CA VAL A 179 8.08 0.05 1.09
C VAL A 179 6.67 0.62 1.12
N ALA A 180 6.07 0.97 -0.02
CA ALA A 180 4.67 1.43 -0.10
C ALA A 180 3.67 0.27 0.02
N ASP A 181 3.95 -0.87 -0.61
CA ASP A 181 3.06 -2.05 -0.58
C ASP A 181 3.87 -3.34 -0.71
N GLY A 182 3.35 -4.44 -0.18
CA GLY A 182 4.04 -5.73 -0.19
C GLY A 182 4.91 -6.03 1.04
N HIS A 183 4.65 -5.36 2.18
CA HIS A 183 5.38 -5.58 3.44
C HIS A 183 5.51 -7.05 3.83
N HIS A 184 4.41 -7.81 3.78
CA HIS A 184 4.41 -9.24 4.11
C HIS A 184 5.26 -10.07 3.14
N ARG A 185 5.25 -9.72 1.84
CA ARG A 185 6.06 -10.41 0.81
C ARG A 185 7.54 -10.15 1.03
N LEU A 186 7.91 -8.90 1.29
CA LEU A 186 9.29 -8.53 1.55
C LEU A 186 9.81 -9.18 2.85
N ARG A 187 8.99 -9.19 3.91
CA ARG A 187 9.32 -9.87 5.17
C ARG A 187 9.50 -11.37 4.98
N ALA A 188 8.59 -12.02 4.25
CA ALA A 188 8.68 -13.46 3.97
C ALA A 188 9.96 -13.79 3.18
N ALA A 189 10.29 -13.00 2.16
CA ALA A 189 11.52 -13.15 1.37
C ALA A 189 12.81 -12.88 2.16
N SER A 190 12.73 -12.01 3.16
CA SER A 190 13.87 -11.64 4.02
C SER A 190 14.06 -12.61 5.20
N SER A 191 13.11 -13.51 5.44
CA SER A 191 13.17 -14.47 6.55
C SER A 191 14.41 -15.37 6.44
N PRO A 192 15.08 -15.71 7.57
CA PRO A 192 16.14 -16.72 7.59
C PRO A 192 15.70 -18.06 6.99
N ASP A 193 14.44 -18.44 7.23
CA ASP A 193 13.84 -19.70 6.78
C ASP A 193 13.25 -19.62 5.34
N ALA A 194 13.48 -18.52 4.62
CA ALA A 194 12.95 -18.36 3.27
C ALA A 194 13.55 -19.42 2.32
N PRO A 195 12.75 -20.13 1.51
CA PRO A 195 13.24 -21.09 0.53
C PRO A 195 14.29 -20.48 -0.40
N ALA A 196 15.25 -21.28 -0.87
CA ALA A 196 16.21 -20.85 -1.88
C ALA A 196 15.49 -20.24 -3.09
N GLY A 197 15.99 -19.10 -3.59
CA GLY A 197 15.34 -18.34 -4.67
C GLY A 197 14.30 -17.31 -4.23
N SER A 198 13.76 -17.39 -3.00
CA SER A 198 12.71 -16.47 -2.50
C SER A 198 13.17 -15.03 -2.28
N ARG A 199 14.46 -14.75 -2.47
CA ARG A 199 15.08 -13.42 -2.33
C ARG A 199 14.97 -12.56 -3.60
N ARG A 200 14.30 -13.07 -4.63
CA ARG A 200 13.97 -12.35 -5.86
C ARG A 200 12.48 -12.06 -5.88
N LEU A 201 12.13 -10.78 -5.92
CA LEU A 201 10.76 -10.32 -5.93
C LEU A 201 10.56 -9.35 -7.07
N MET A 202 9.51 -9.52 -7.87
CA MET A 202 9.10 -8.45 -8.77
C MET A 202 8.77 -7.20 -7.95
N CYS A 203 9.36 -6.06 -8.32
CA CYS A 203 9.17 -4.78 -7.66
C CYS A 203 8.85 -3.68 -8.65
N MET A 204 8.16 -2.65 -8.19
CA MET A 204 7.94 -1.40 -8.90
C MET A 204 8.50 -0.27 -8.06
N ILE A 205 9.43 0.51 -8.62
CA ILE A 205 10.01 1.68 -7.97
C ILE A 205 9.42 2.93 -8.63
N THR A 206 8.73 3.76 -7.85
CA THR A 206 8.14 5.04 -8.31
C THR A 206 8.72 6.21 -7.52
N PRO A 207 8.73 7.43 -8.04
CA PRO A 207 9.02 8.60 -7.23
C PRO A 207 7.99 8.76 -6.10
N SER A 208 8.40 9.41 -5.01
CA SER A 208 7.50 9.70 -3.89
C SER A 208 6.71 11.00 -4.10
N PHE A 209 7.31 11.98 -4.75
CA PHE A 209 6.79 13.35 -4.91
C PHE A 209 6.44 13.65 -6.37
N GLU A 210 5.65 14.71 -6.59
CA GLU A 210 5.22 15.29 -7.89
C GLU A 210 4.53 14.30 -8.85
N GLU A 211 5.27 13.31 -9.35
CA GLU A 211 4.77 12.17 -10.13
C GLU A 211 4.55 10.91 -9.27
N GLY A 212 4.45 11.07 -7.95
CA GLY A 212 4.24 9.98 -7.01
C GLY A 212 2.78 9.50 -6.90
N PRO A 213 2.53 8.45 -6.11
CA PRO A 213 1.18 7.92 -5.90
C PRO A 213 0.23 8.92 -5.24
N THR A 214 -1.07 8.66 -5.39
CA THR A 214 -2.08 9.19 -4.47
C THR A 214 -2.11 8.36 -3.20
N LEU A 215 -2.23 9.04 -2.08
CA LEU A 215 -2.25 8.46 -0.76
C LEU A 215 -3.64 8.63 -0.17
N ALA A 216 -4.36 7.53 -0.04
CA ALA A 216 -5.64 7.46 0.66
C ALA A 216 -5.46 6.80 2.04
N THR A 217 -6.52 6.80 2.82
CA THR A 217 -6.58 6.17 4.15
C THR A 217 -7.35 4.85 4.11
N TRP A 218 -7.16 4.00 5.12
CA TRP A 218 -8.06 2.88 5.39
C TRP A 218 -9.01 3.25 6.52
N ALA A 219 -10.31 3.11 6.27
CA ALA A 219 -11.30 3.09 7.33
C ALA A 219 -11.15 1.83 8.18
N ARG A 220 -11.45 1.96 9.48
CA ARG A 220 -11.28 0.92 10.49
C ARG A 220 -12.57 0.70 11.23
N SER A 221 -13.04 -0.54 11.29
CA SER A 221 -14.24 -0.92 12.02
C SER A 221 -13.87 -1.54 13.37
N TYR A 222 -14.66 -1.24 14.38
CA TYR A 222 -14.49 -1.69 15.75
C TYR A 222 -15.81 -2.19 16.33
N ARG A 223 -15.70 -3.01 17.37
CA ARG A 223 -16.84 -3.48 18.17
C ARG A 223 -16.45 -3.43 19.65
N PRO A 224 -17.35 -3.04 20.58
CA PRO A 224 -17.16 -3.29 22.00
C PRO A 224 -16.88 -4.78 22.27
N SER A 225 -15.95 -5.08 23.17
CA SER A 225 -15.63 -6.47 23.55
C SER A 225 -16.78 -7.16 24.28
N GLU A 226 -17.65 -6.39 24.92
CA GLU A 226 -18.85 -6.83 25.62
C GLU A 226 -20.06 -5.98 25.20
N PRO A 227 -21.30 -6.50 25.29
CA PRO A 227 -22.48 -5.72 24.96
C PRO A 227 -22.53 -4.39 25.72
N ARG A 228 -22.69 -3.29 24.99
CA ARG A 228 -22.59 -1.94 25.54
C ARG A 228 -23.64 -1.02 24.91
N PRO A 229 -24.88 -1.01 25.44
CA PRO A 229 -25.99 -0.25 24.86
C PRO A 229 -25.70 1.26 24.70
N ASP A 230 -24.92 1.84 25.61
CA ASP A 230 -24.64 3.28 25.66
C ASP A 230 -23.37 3.71 24.90
N PHE A 231 -22.72 2.80 24.15
CA PHE A 231 -21.43 3.06 23.51
C PHE A 231 -21.46 4.31 22.61
N GLU A 232 -22.56 4.56 21.91
CA GLU A 232 -22.72 5.73 21.06
C GLU A 232 -22.65 7.05 21.86
N ALA A 233 -23.38 7.13 22.98
CA ALA A 233 -23.38 8.33 23.82
C ALA A 233 -21.99 8.59 24.41
N GLU A 234 -21.29 7.54 24.81
CA GLU A 234 -19.93 7.60 25.32
C GLU A 234 -18.93 8.07 24.26
N LEU A 235 -18.98 7.53 23.04
CA LEU A 235 -18.15 7.98 21.93
C LEU A 235 -18.43 9.44 21.57
N ARG A 236 -19.70 9.83 21.52
CA ARG A 236 -20.11 11.20 21.22
C ARG A 236 -19.57 12.20 22.24
N SER A 237 -19.68 11.87 23.53
CA SER A 237 -19.14 12.68 24.62
C SER A 237 -17.60 12.73 24.57
N ARG A 238 -16.95 11.58 24.40
CA ARG A 238 -15.48 11.46 24.44
C ARG A 238 -14.79 12.23 23.33
N PHE A 239 -15.34 12.17 22.12
CA PHE A 239 -14.71 12.68 20.90
C PHE A 239 -15.32 13.98 20.38
N GLY A 240 -16.30 14.55 21.09
CA GLY A 240 -16.95 15.80 20.70
C GLY A 240 -17.56 15.71 19.31
N LEU A 241 -18.39 14.67 19.10
CA LEU A 241 -18.90 14.31 17.78
C LEU A 241 -20.06 15.20 17.33
N THR A 242 -19.89 15.83 16.17
CA THR A 242 -20.93 16.59 15.48
C THR A 242 -21.45 15.79 14.29
N LEU A 243 -22.77 15.63 14.17
CA LEU A 243 -23.37 14.94 13.03
C LEU A 243 -23.19 15.76 11.75
N ALA A 244 -22.72 15.13 10.67
CA ALA A 244 -22.72 15.73 9.34
C ALA A 244 -24.15 15.74 8.77
N ALA A 245 -24.51 16.81 8.06
CA ALA A 245 -25.82 16.97 7.44
C ALA A 245 -26.09 15.90 6.37
N ASP A 246 -25.05 15.55 5.60
CA ASP A 246 -25.10 14.50 4.59
C ASP A 246 -23.71 13.92 4.28
N THR A 247 -23.69 12.91 3.40
CA THR A 247 -22.46 12.24 2.96
C THR A 247 -21.51 13.17 2.19
N ASN A 248 -22.01 14.19 1.49
CA ASN A 248 -21.17 15.12 0.73
C ASN A 248 -20.43 16.09 1.66
N GLU A 249 -21.13 16.60 2.68
CA GLU A 249 -20.51 17.39 3.75
C GLU A 249 -19.45 16.55 4.47
N ALA A 250 -19.80 15.32 4.89
CA ALA A 250 -18.87 14.42 5.54
C ALA A 250 -17.61 14.18 4.68
N ARG A 251 -17.79 13.92 3.38
CA ARG A 251 -16.68 13.73 2.44
C ARG A 251 -15.78 14.96 2.34
N THR A 252 -16.38 16.15 2.30
CA THR A 252 -15.63 17.41 2.26
C THR A 252 -14.80 17.61 3.53
N LEU A 253 -15.40 17.36 4.70
CA LEU A 253 -14.75 17.49 6.01
C LEU A 253 -13.72 16.38 6.28
N SER A 254 -13.79 15.24 5.60
CA SER A 254 -12.81 14.15 5.77
C SER A 254 -11.39 14.51 5.34
N ALA A 255 -11.24 15.59 4.55
CA ALA A 255 -9.94 16.08 4.12
C ALA A 255 -9.09 16.61 5.28
N ASP A 256 -9.72 17.23 6.29
CA ASP A 256 -9.03 17.89 7.39
C ASP A 256 -9.48 17.40 8.77
N ARG A 257 -10.52 16.57 8.87
CA ARG A 257 -11.03 16.01 10.13
C ARG A 257 -11.30 14.51 10.06
N PRO A 258 -11.04 13.75 11.13
CA PRO A 258 -11.43 12.36 11.21
C PRO A 258 -12.95 12.24 11.30
N LEU A 259 -13.49 11.24 10.61
CA LEU A 259 -14.90 10.89 10.71
C LEU A 259 -15.11 9.63 11.55
N ILE A 260 -16.22 9.59 12.26
CA ILE A 260 -16.69 8.41 12.96
C ILE A 260 -18.05 8.01 12.41
N ARG A 261 -18.20 6.76 12.02
CA ARG A 261 -19.49 6.20 11.62
C ARG A 261 -20.08 5.35 12.74
N ILE A 262 -21.33 5.61 13.09
CA ILE A 262 -22.11 4.80 14.04
C ILE A 262 -23.47 4.53 13.40
N GLY A 263 -23.75 3.26 13.11
CA GLY A 263 -24.88 2.88 12.28
C GLY A 263 -24.87 3.61 10.92
N LYS A 264 -25.93 4.35 10.62
CA LYS A 264 -26.05 5.14 9.37
C LYS A 264 -25.49 6.56 9.48
N ASN A 265 -25.15 7.00 10.69
CA ASN A 265 -24.78 8.38 10.96
C ASN A 265 -23.27 8.57 10.77
N LEU A 266 -22.91 9.66 10.09
CA LEU A 266 -21.54 10.11 9.93
C LEU A 266 -21.30 11.30 10.85
N TYR A 267 -20.33 11.16 11.75
CA TYR A 267 -19.95 12.18 12.69
C TYR A 267 -18.55 12.71 12.39
N VAL A 268 -18.35 13.99 12.66
CA VAL A 268 -17.08 14.69 12.56
C VAL A 268 -16.52 14.85 13.98
N SER A 269 -15.27 14.44 14.20
CA SER A 269 -14.62 14.55 15.50
C SER A 269 -13.73 15.79 15.57
N ASN A 270 -14.11 16.77 16.40
CA ASN A 270 -13.31 17.97 16.63
C ASN A 270 -12.23 17.76 17.71
N SER A 271 -12.47 16.87 18.68
CA SER A 271 -11.54 16.64 19.79
C SER A 271 -10.29 15.87 19.39
N ILE A 272 -10.40 14.90 18.47
CA ILE A 272 -9.22 14.21 17.92
C ILE A 272 -8.36 15.19 17.13
N PHE A 273 -8.99 16.02 16.29
CA PHE A 273 -8.31 17.01 15.48
C PHE A 273 -7.49 17.99 16.34
N SER A 274 -8.09 18.56 17.39
CA SER A 274 -7.40 19.53 18.24
C SER A 274 -6.22 18.93 19.02
N LYS A 275 -6.33 17.68 19.47
CA LYS A 275 -5.24 16.99 20.17
C LYS A 275 -4.06 16.67 19.25
N ILE A 276 -4.31 16.24 18.02
CA ILE A 276 -3.21 15.95 17.07
C ILE A 276 -2.52 17.23 16.60
N ALA A 277 -3.24 18.34 16.53
CA ALA A 277 -2.61 19.63 16.30
C ALA A 277 -1.56 19.98 17.38
N SER A 278 -1.67 19.42 18.59
CA SER A 278 -0.70 19.61 19.68
C SER A 278 0.41 18.54 19.74
N ASP A 279 0.21 17.38 19.14
CA ASP A 279 1.21 16.32 18.98
C ASP A 279 1.13 15.73 17.56
N PRO A 280 1.90 16.28 16.61
CA PRO A 280 1.87 15.86 15.22
C PRO A 280 2.47 14.47 14.98
N GLU A 281 3.07 13.84 16.01
CA GLU A 281 3.58 12.48 15.87
C GLU A 281 2.47 11.42 16.01
N LEU A 282 1.36 11.74 16.69
CA LEU A 282 0.20 10.86 16.83
C LEU A 282 -0.67 10.87 15.57
N THR A 283 -1.02 9.67 15.09
CA THR A 283 -2.05 9.52 14.06
C THR A 283 -3.45 9.56 14.64
N ASP A 284 -4.43 9.92 13.79
CA ASP A 284 -5.86 9.84 14.16
C ASP A 284 -6.25 8.45 14.68
N ALA A 285 -5.68 7.39 14.13
CA ALA A 285 -5.94 6.02 14.57
C ALA A 285 -5.34 5.72 15.95
N GLU A 286 -4.07 6.05 16.19
CA GLU A 286 -3.41 5.88 17.50
C GLU A 286 -4.17 6.63 18.59
N LEU A 287 -4.48 7.91 18.32
CA LEU A 287 -5.21 8.72 19.28
C LEU A 287 -6.61 8.17 19.52
N PHE A 288 -7.35 7.83 18.46
CA PHE A 288 -8.68 7.27 18.60
C PHE A 288 -8.68 6.00 19.44
N GLU A 289 -7.86 5.02 19.08
CA GLU A 289 -7.74 3.73 19.75
C GLU A 289 -7.33 3.90 21.23
N SER A 290 -6.42 4.82 21.54
CA SER A 290 -5.99 5.07 22.93
C SER A 290 -7.04 5.75 23.81
N GLU A 291 -8.05 6.38 23.21
CA GLU A 291 -9.01 7.23 23.90
C GLU A 291 -10.43 6.66 23.93
N ILE A 292 -10.68 5.52 23.28
CA ILE A 292 -11.97 4.81 23.37
C ILE A 292 -12.22 4.47 24.85
N PRO A 293 -13.37 4.88 25.43
CA PRO A 293 -13.60 4.80 26.87
C PRO A 293 -13.96 3.40 27.36
N PHE A 294 -13.75 2.37 26.52
CA PHE A 294 -14.17 1.01 26.78
C PHE A 294 -13.35 -0.04 26.03
N PRO A 295 -13.31 -1.28 26.53
CA PRO A 295 -12.70 -2.40 25.81
C PRO A 295 -13.34 -2.59 24.43
N PHE A 296 -12.52 -2.71 23.40
CA PHE A 296 -12.95 -2.86 22.02
C PHE A 296 -12.06 -3.85 21.27
N GLU A 297 -12.56 -4.33 20.14
CA GLU A 297 -11.85 -5.18 19.20
C GLU A 297 -11.90 -4.59 17.80
N PRO A 298 -10.76 -4.46 17.10
CA PRO A 298 -10.75 -4.11 15.68
C PRO A 298 -11.30 -5.28 14.85
N THR A 299 -12.21 -5.00 13.93
CA THR A 299 -12.91 -6.04 13.16
C THR A 299 -12.53 -6.07 11.69
N ARG A 300 -12.32 -4.90 11.06
CA ARG A 300 -12.08 -4.82 9.61
C ARG A 300 -11.38 -3.53 9.20
N PHE A 301 -10.60 -3.60 8.11
CA PHE A 301 -10.13 -2.45 7.34
C PHE A 301 -10.83 -2.40 5.98
N HIS A 302 -11.23 -1.22 5.52
CA HIS A 302 -11.90 -1.03 4.23
C HIS A 302 -11.61 0.36 3.63
N SER A 303 -11.89 0.55 2.33
CA SER A 303 -11.58 1.81 1.65
C SER A 303 -12.47 2.95 2.14
N ASP A 304 -12.04 4.18 1.88
CA ASP A 304 -12.85 5.39 2.01
C ASP A 304 -14.10 5.34 1.12
N GLU A 305 -14.00 4.78 -0.09
CA GLU A 305 -15.16 4.54 -0.95
C GLU A 305 -16.19 3.61 -0.28
N ASP A 306 -15.73 2.49 0.30
CA ASP A 306 -16.57 1.57 1.05
C ASP A 306 -17.15 2.24 2.30
N PHE A 307 -16.41 3.13 2.96
CA PHE A 307 -16.87 3.85 4.15
C PHE A 307 -18.06 4.77 3.84
N PHE A 308 -18.01 5.48 2.69
CA PHE A 308 -19.06 6.40 2.26
C PHE A 308 -20.16 5.74 1.41
N GLY A 309 -19.95 4.52 0.91
CA GLY A 309 -20.82 3.87 -0.08
C GLY A 309 -22.10 3.24 0.48
N LEU A 310 -23.01 2.84 -0.41
CA LEU A 310 -24.22 2.07 -0.06
C LEU A 310 -23.93 0.63 0.39
N ASN A 311 -22.76 0.09 -0.04
CA ASN A 311 -22.24 -1.22 0.34
C ASN A 311 -21.38 -1.18 1.61
N ALA A 312 -21.28 0.00 2.25
CA ALA A 312 -20.64 0.10 3.54
C ALA A 312 -21.26 -0.96 4.45
N PRO A 313 -20.44 -1.81 5.11
CA PRO A 313 -20.87 -3.09 5.67
C PRO A 313 -22.22 -2.94 6.36
N ASN A 314 -23.19 -3.79 5.98
CA ASN A 314 -24.51 -3.82 6.58
C ASN A 314 -24.32 -3.84 8.10
N HIS A 315 -24.57 -2.70 8.75
CA HIS A 315 -24.45 -2.50 10.20
C HIS A 315 -25.61 -3.18 10.92
N THR A 316 -25.88 -4.44 10.57
CA THR A 316 -26.93 -5.28 11.15
C THR A 316 -26.48 -5.94 12.45
N LYS A 317 -25.33 -5.52 13.01
CA LYS A 317 -24.92 -5.82 14.39
C LYS A 317 -24.87 -4.50 15.15
N ASP A 318 -25.79 -4.32 16.09
CA ASP A 318 -26.14 -3.07 16.81
C ASP A 318 -24.99 -2.40 17.60
N GLU A 319 -23.76 -2.87 17.51
CA GLU A 319 -22.60 -2.42 18.32
C GLU A 319 -21.33 -2.26 17.47
N THR A 320 -21.45 -1.74 16.24
CA THR A 320 -20.29 -1.46 15.39
C THR A 320 -20.12 0.04 15.19
N PHE A 321 -18.89 0.51 15.30
CA PHE A 321 -18.50 1.88 14.95
C PHE A 321 -17.21 1.86 14.14
N GLU A 322 -16.97 2.92 13.39
CA GLU A 322 -15.83 2.98 12.50
C GLU A 322 -15.16 4.34 12.53
N LEU A 323 -13.85 4.35 12.32
CA LEU A 323 -13.04 5.54 12.13
C LEU A 323 -12.62 5.62 10.67
N LEU A 324 -12.81 6.78 10.06
CA LEU A 324 -12.06 7.22 8.87
C LEU A 324 -11.02 8.26 9.31
N PRO A 325 -9.74 7.88 9.43
CA PRO A 325 -8.64 8.82 9.71
C PRO A 325 -8.50 9.85 8.59
N ARG A 326 -7.96 11.02 8.91
CA ARG A 326 -7.49 11.96 7.87
C ARG A 326 -6.42 11.30 7.00
N PRO A 327 -6.37 11.61 5.69
CA PRO A 327 -5.26 11.21 4.85
C PRO A 327 -3.94 11.75 5.41
N ILE A 328 -2.93 10.88 5.50
CA ILE A 328 -1.58 11.28 5.90
C ILE A 328 -0.80 11.77 4.68
N GLY A 329 0.02 12.81 4.85
CA GLY A 329 0.90 13.32 3.78
C GLY A 329 2.08 12.39 3.50
N ILE A 330 2.61 12.42 2.27
CA ILE A 330 3.75 11.59 1.87
C ILE A 330 5.02 11.97 2.64
N GLU A 331 5.15 13.24 3.00
CA GLU A 331 6.24 13.79 3.82
C GLU A 331 6.29 13.11 5.18
N THR A 332 5.13 12.93 5.83
CA THR A 332 5.03 12.27 7.12
C THR A 332 5.35 10.79 6.99
N VAL A 333 4.88 10.11 5.93
CA VAL A 333 5.24 8.71 5.64
C VAL A 333 6.75 8.55 5.53
N ILE A 334 7.40 9.40 4.73
CA ILE A 334 8.86 9.36 4.53
C ILE A 334 9.59 9.64 5.84
N SER A 335 9.21 10.69 6.56
CA SER A 335 9.84 11.10 7.83
C SER A 335 9.75 9.99 8.90
N ARG A 336 8.57 9.38 9.07
CA ARG A 336 8.35 8.27 10.01
C ARG A 336 9.12 7.01 9.61
N SER A 337 9.25 6.73 8.31
CA SER A 337 10.06 5.61 7.81
C SER A 337 11.55 5.81 8.12
N ILE A 338 12.09 7.00 7.85
CA ILE A 338 13.51 7.34 8.10
C ILE A 338 13.84 7.31 9.59
N SER A 339 12.96 7.87 10.42
CA SER A 339 13.12 7.88 11.88
C SER A 339 12.80 6.54 12.55
N ARG A 340 12.42 5.51 11.79
CA ARG A 340 11.99 4.18 12.27
C ARG A 340 10.81 4.22 13.25
N ARG A 341 9.98 5.25 13.17
CA ARG A 341 8.75 5.38 13.94
C ARG A 341 7.58 4.96 13.06
N LEU A 342 7.38 3.67 12.89
CA LEU A 342 6.38 3.15 11.94
C LEU A 342 4.96 3.62 12.27
N LEU A 343 4.18 3.86 11.22
CA LEU A 343 2.75 4.11 11.34
C LEU A 343 2.02 2.85 11.82
N PRO A 344 0.82 2.98 12.41
CA PRO A 344 -0.06 1.84 12.64
C PRO A 344 -0.31 1.06 11.35
N ALA A 345 -0.50 -0.25 11.45
CA ALA A 345 -0.77 -1.08 10.29
C ALA A 345 -2.04 -0.61 9.57
N LYS A 346 -2.07 -0.60 8.24
CA LYS A 346 -3.20 -0.09 7.44
C LYS A 346 -3.48 1.39 7.70
N THR A 347 -2.45 2.21 7.83
CA THR A 347 -2.63 3.67 7.87
C THR A 347 -2.74 4.23 6.46
N THR A 348 -2.01 3.65 5.50
CA THR A 348 -1.89 4.19 4.15
C THR A 348 -2.50 3.26 3.11
N ARG A 349 -3.04 3.87 2.05
CA ARG A 349 -3.47 3.18 0.84
C ARG A 349 -2.91 3.90 -0.38
N PHE A 350 -1.80 3.38 -0.91
CA PHE A 350 -1.21 3.89 -2.14
C PHE A 350 -2.02 3.48 -3.38
N TYR A 351 -2.21 4.42 -4.30
CA TYR A 351 -2.99 4.26 -5.51
C TYR A 351 -2.44 5.15 -6.65
N PRO A 352 -2.57 4.78 -7.94
CA PRO A 352 -3.05 3.50 -8.46
C PRO A 352 -2.03 2.38 -8.30
N LYS A 353 -2.52 1.15 -8.10
CA LYS A 353 -1.66 -0.04 -8.05
C LYS A 353 -1.37 -0.53 -9.46
N ALA A 354 -0.22 -1.17 -9.65
CA ALA A 354 0.04 -1.93 -10.87
C ALA A 354 -1.01 -3.05 -11.02
N LEU A 355 -1.47 -3.29 -12.25
CA LEU A 355 -2.40 -4.36 -12.55
C LEU A 355 -1.64 -5.70 -12.62
N PRO A 356 -2.13 -6.74 -11.95
CA PRO A 356 -1.43 -8.02 -11.84
C PRO A 356 -1.24 -8.72 -13.20
N GLY A 357 -2.18 -8.58 -14.13
CA GLY A 357 -2.13 -9.23 -15.44
C GLY A 357 -1.19 -8.57 -16.44
N LEU A 358 -0.71 -7.36 -16.15
CA LEU A 358 0.13 -6.62 -17.11
C LEU A 358 1.61 -7.03 -17.07
N LEU A 359 2.09 -7.47 -15.91
CA LEU A 359 3.42 -8.08 -15.74
C LEU A 359 3.27 -9.22 -14.74
N LEU A 360 3.57 -10.43 -15.19
CA LEU A 360 3.57 -11.65 -14.41
C LEU A 360 5.05 -12.07 -14.25
N GLY A 361 5.47 -12.38 -13.02
CA GLY A 361 6.87 -12.73 -12.73
C GLY A 361 7.36 -14.01 -13.43
N GLU A 362 8.66 -14.30 -13.33
CA GLU A 362 9.31 -15.40 -14.08
C GLU A 362 8.84 -16.82 -13.67
N ASP A 363 8.36 -16.99 -12.44
CA ASP A 363 7.94 -18.29 -11.88
C ASP A 363 6.42 -18.52 -12.04
N ILE A 364 5.94 -18.71 -13.28
CA ILE A 364 4.53 -19.09 -13.54
C ILE A 364 4.32 -20.62 -13.56
N ASN A 365 5.41 -21.40 -13.47
CA ASN A 365 5.37 -22.87 -13.47
C ASN A 365 5.55 -23.48 -12.10
#